data_AF-A0A165N8L2-F1
#
_entry.id   AF-A0A165N8L2-F1
#
_cell.length_a   1.000
_cell.length_b   1.000
_cell.length_c   1.000
_cell.angle_alpha   90.00
_cell.angle_beta   90.00
_cell.angle_gamma   90.00
#
_symmetry.space_group_name_H-M   'P 1'
#
loop_
_entity.id
_entity.type
_entity.pdbx_description
1 polymer ?
#
loop_
_entity_poly.entity_id
_entity_poly.type
_entity_poly.pdbx_seq_one_letter_code
_entity_poly.pdbx_strand_id
1 'polypeptide(L)'
;MEAIGPVVDEVIDIARRELDAPRSVEIETWEDREFEVRVNHWYPAGSENRYGYDAVIHYHSDRETIRGVLFEEDTKTDEREALVTMDWGHIPDPLSEKNGE
;
A
#
# COMPACT_ATOMS: atom_id res chain seq x y z
N MET A 1 2.99 16.14 10.11
CA MET A 1 2.84 14.68 10.27
C MET A 1 1.63 14.29 11.13
N GLU A 2 1.19 15.09 12.12
CA GLU A 2 0.02 14.72 12.94
C GLU A 2 -1.27 14.45 12.14
N ALA A 3 -1.51 15.19 11.04
CA ALA A 3 -2.72 15.01 10.22
C ALA A 3 -2.75 13.68 9.44
N ILE A 4 -1.59 13.16 9.01
CA ILE A 4 -1.52 11.90 8.24
C ILE A 4 -1.46 10.66 9.14
N GLY A 5 -1.17 10.83 10.44
CA GLY A 5 -1.03 9.73 11.40
C GLY A 5 -2.22 8.76 11.41
N PRO A 6 -3.48 9.25 11.52
CA PRO A 6 -4.66 8.38 11.49
C PRO A 6 -4.79 7.55 10.21
N VAL A 7 -4.38 8.09 9.06
CA VAL A 7 -4.40 7.36 7.77
C VAL A 7 -3.35 6.26 7.79
N VAL A 8 -2.14 6.56 8.27
CA VAL A 8 -1.06 5.59 8.40
C VAL A 8 -1.47 4.44 9.31
N ASP A 9 -2.07 4.74 10.46
CA ASP A 9 -2.53 3.73 11.42
C ASP A 9 -3.59 2.80 10.82
N GLU A 10 -4.59 3.34 10.11
CA GLU A 10 -5.64 2.54 9.48
C GLU A 10 -5.08 1.61 8.39
N VAL A 11 -4.18 2.11 7.53
CA VAL A 11 -3.55 1.29 6.48
C VAL A 11 -2.71 0.16 7.11
N ILE A 12 -1.98 0.44 8.18
CA ILE A 12 -1.21 -0.57 8.93
C ILE A 12 -2.15 -1.61 9.56
N ASP A 13 -3.27 -1.18 10.14
CA ASP A 13 -4.21 -2.09 10.80
C ASP A 13 -4.99 -2.96 9.79
N ILE A 14 -5.28 -2.47 8.59
CA ILE A 14 -5.75 -3.31 7.48
C ILE A 14 -4.65 -4.31 7.09
N ALA A 15 -3.43 -3.84 6.87
CA ALA A 15 -2.32 -4.71 6.48
C ALA A 15 -2.00 -5.80 7.50
N ARG A 16 -2.12 -5.52 8.80
CA ARG A 16 -1.96 -6.54 9.86
C ARG A 16 -3.07 -7.59 9.88
N ARG A 17 -4.27 -7.26 9.42
CA ARG A 17 -5.40 -8.18 9.34
C ARG A 17 -5.32 -9.07 8.11
N GLU A 18 -4.91 -8.48 6.98
CA GLU A 18 -4.96 -9.14 5.68
C GLU A 18 -3.64 -9.78 5.24
N LEU A 19 -2.49 -9.33 5.79
CA LEU A 19 -1.16 -9.89 5.48
C LEU A 19 -0.62 -10.69 6.67
N ASP A 20 0.10 -11.78 6.37
CA ASP A 20 0.63 -12.72 7.38
C ASP A 20 1.66 -12.06 8.33
N ALA A 21 2.40 -11.05 7.87
CA ALA A 21 3.21 -10.16 8.71
C ALA A 21 3.79 -8.96 7.92
N PRO A 22 3.18 -7.75 7.93
CA PRO A 22 3.71 -6.62 7.16
C PRO A 22 5.19 -6.32 7.49
N ARG A 23 6.03 -6.19 6.45
CA ARG A 23 7.49 -6.09 6.59
C ARG A 23 8.00 -4.66 6.62
N SER A 24 7.40 -3.79 5.81
CA SER A 24 7.80 -2.39 5.73
C SER A 24 6.57 -1.50 5.58
N VAL A 25 6.72 -0.28 6.08
CA VAL A 25 5.79 0.83 5.85
C VAL A 25 6.60 1.93 5.19
N GLU A 26 6.11 2.42 4.07
CA GLU A 26 6.71 3.50 3.29
C GLU A 26 5.70 4.64 3.17
N ILE A 27 6.19 5.87 3.30
CA ILE A 27 5.39 7.08 3.14
C ILE A 27 6.10 7.92 2.08
N GLU A 28 5.45 8.09 0.93
CA GLU A 28 5.92 8.96 -0.15
C GLU A 28 5.08 10.25 -0.13
N THR A 29 5.73 11.40 -0.35
CA THR A 29 5.09 12.72 -0.36
C THR A 29 5.54 13.51 -1.58
N TRP A 30 4.63 14.24 -2.20
CA TRP A 30 4.88 15.07 -3.39
C TRP A 30 4.74 16.58 -3.09
N GLU A 31 5.21 17.42 -4.01
CA GLU A 31 5.30 18.89 -3.83
C GLU A 31 3.93 19.58 -3.71
N ASP A 32 2.88 18.97 -4.26
CA ASP A 32 1.48 19.40 -4.24
C ASP A 32 0.73 18.99 -2.96
N ARG A 33 1.46 18.48 -1.95
CA ARG A 33 0.92 17.92 -0.70
C ARG A 33 0.21 16.57 -0.87
N GLU A 34 0.29 15.95 -2.04
CA GLU A 34 -0.12 14.56 -2.17
C GLU A 34 0.80 13.64 -1.36
N PHE A 35 0.25 12.53 -0.89
CA PHE A 35 1.02 11.50 -0.21
C PHE A 35 0.43 10.11 -0.43
N GLU A 36 1.29 9.11 -0.31
CA GLU A 36 0.95 7.71 -0.41
C GLU A 36 1.54 6.97 0.79
N VAL A 37 0.73 6.11 1.40
CA VAL A 37 1.17 5.19 2.44
C VAL A 37 1.15 3.80 1.83
N ARG A 38 2.27 3.08 1.86
CA ARG A 38 2.37 1.70 1.39
C ARG A 38 2.81 0.79 2.52
N VAL A 39 2.17 -0.36 2.63
CA VAL A 39 2.56 -1.43 3.54
C VAL A 39 2.80 -2.68 2.71
N ASN A 40 4.04 -3.18 2.75
CA ASN A 40 4.49 -4.25 1.87
C ASN A 40 4.75 -5.55 2.64
N HIS A 41 4.52 -6.67 1.98
CA HIS A 41 4.96 -7.99 2.42
C HIS A 41 5.43 -8.83 1.24
N TRP A 42 6.71 -9.24 1.31
CA TRP A 42 7.33 -10.13 0.34
C TRP A 42 7.26 -11.60 0.78
N TYR A 43 6.58 -12.42 -0.01
CA TYR A 43 6.59 -13.88 0.03
C TYR A 43 7.68 -14.40 -0.92
N PRO A 44 8.86 -14.80 -0.40
CA PRO A 44 9.98 -15.18 -1.25
C PRO A 44 9.69 -16.44 -2.07
N ALA A 45 10.28 -16.49 -3.27
CA ALA A 45 10.31 -17.70 -4.07
C ALA A 45 10.96 -18.84 -3.27
N GLY A 46 10.31 -20.01 -3.25
CA GLY A 46 10.88 -21.22 -2.67
C GLY A 46 12.08 -21.71 -3.48
N SER A 47 12.90 -22.59 -2.90
CA SER A 47 14.10 -23.13 -3.57
C SER A 47 13.85 -23.82 -4.91
N GLU A 48 12.60 -24.24 -5.15
CA GLU A 48 12.16 -24.92 -6.38
C GLU A 48 11.33 -24.02 -7.31
N ASN A 49 10.98 -22.80 -6.88
CA ASN A 49 10.11 -21.89 -7.63
C ASN A 49 10.90 -20.67 -8.14
N ARG A 50 10.57 -20.23 -9.35
CA ARG A 50 11.16 -19.03 -9.98
C ARG A 50 10.48 -17.73 -9.52
N TYR A 51 9.23 -17.83 -9.09
CA TYR A 51 8.38 -16.68 -8.82
C TYR A 51 8.23 -16.48 -7.30
N GLY A 52 8.37 -15.24 -6.87
CA GLY A 52 7.95 -14.80 -5.55
C GLY A 52 6.76 -13.85 -5.67
N TYR A 53 6.15 -13.50 -4.53
CA TYR A 53 4.96 -12.68 -4.51
C TYR A 53 5.12 -11.49 -3.57
N ASP A 54 4.73 -10.31 -4.03
CA ASP A 54 4.70 -9.09 -3.23
C ASP A 54 3.27 -8.63 -3.02
N ALA A 55 2.84 -8.56 -1.76
CA ALA A 55 1.55 -8.02 -1.41
C ALA A 55 1.73 -6.59 -0.89
N VAL A 56 1.06 -5.64 -1.54
CA VAL A 56 1.10 -4.22 -1.18
C VAL A 56 -0.30 -3.77 -0.81
N ILE A 57 -0.48 -3.21 0.38
CA ILE A 57 -1.68 -2.44 0.72
C ILE A 57 -1.27 -0.97 0.76
N HIS A 58 -1.94 -0.14 -0.03
CA HIS A 58 -1.63 1.28 -0.10
C HIS A 58 -2.84 2.19 -0.02
N TYR A 59 -2.60 3.42 0.39
CA TYR A 59 -3.51 4.55 0.33
C TYR A 59 -2.85 5.68 -0.46
N HIS A 60 -3.58 6.32 -1.36
CA HIS A 60 -3.10 7.50 -2.09
C HIS A 60 -4.08 8.68 -1.89
N SER A 61 -3.57 9.86 -1.50
CA SER A 61 -4.41 11.00 -1.12
C SER A 61 -5.28 11.54 -2.26
N ASP A 62 -4.76 11.66 -3.48
CA ASP A 62 -5.56 12.08 -4.66
C ASP A 62 -6.78 11.18 -4.93
N ARG A 63 -6.61 9.86 -4.69
CA ARG A 63 -7.68 8.88 -4.94
C ARG A 63 -8.54 8.61 -3.72
N GLU A 64 -8.11 9.06 -2.55
CA GLU A 64 -8.77 8.86 -1.26
C GLU A 64 -9.15 7.39 -0.99
N THR A 65 -8.45 6.43 -1.60
CA THR A 65 -8.82 5.00 -1.63
C THR A 65 -7.69 4.12 -1.11
N ILE A 66 -8.05 3.10 -0.32
CA ILE A 66 -7.14 2.04 0.11
C ILE A 66 -7.28 0.85 -0.83
N ARG A 67 -6.17 0.41 -1.42
CA ARG A 67 -6.14 -0.76 -2.31
C ARG A 67 -5.08 -1.77 -1.90
N GLY A 68 -5.39 -3.04 -2.06
CA GLY A 68 -4.44 -4.13 -1.99
C GLY A 68 -4.10 -4.62 -3.40
N VAL A 69 -2.82 -4.87 -3.67
CA VAL A 69 -2.37 -5.48 -4.92
C VAL A 69 -1.44 -6.64 -4.60
N LEU A 70 -1.68 -7.79 -5.22
CA LEU A 70 -0.76 -8.92 -5.21
C LEU A 70 0.00 -8.92 -6.53
N PHE A 71 1.32 -8.83 -6.44
CA PHE A 71 2.22 -8.93 -7.57
C PHE A 71 2.92 -10.28 -7.58
N GLU A 72 3.11 -10.85 -8.76
CA GLU A 72 4.09 -11.91 -9.01
C GLU A 72 5.35 -11.26 -9.56
N GLU A 73 6.50 -11.66 -9.03
CA GLU A 73 7.79 -11.18 -9.48
C GLU A 73 8.67 -12.37 -9.88
N ASP A 74 9.20 -12.28 -11.10
CA ASP A 74 10.17 -13.22 -11.63
C ASP A 74 11.57 -12.90 -11.09
N THR A 75 12.05 -13.72 -10.15
CA THR A 75 13.32 -13.43 -9.46
C THR A 75 14.56 -13.64 -10.34
N LYS A 76 14.40 -13.92 -11.65
CA LYS A 76 15.49 -14.03 -12.61
C LYS A 76 15.52 -12.89 -13.62
N THR A 77 14.37 -12.29 -13.92
CA THR A 77 14.25 -11.20 -14.91
C THR A 77 13.84 -9.87 -14.29
N ASP A 78 13.55 -9.84 -12.99
CA ASP A 78 13.01 -8.69 -12.25
C ASP A 78 11.69 -8.16 -12.88
N GLU A 79 10.99 -9.00 -13.64
CA GLU A 79 9.70 -8.70 -14.23
C GLU A 79 8.61 -8.86 -13.17
N ARG A 80 7.70 -7.88 -13.09
CA ARG A 80 6.63 -7.85 -12.09
C ARG A 80 5.28 -7.67 -12.77
N GLU A 81 4.31 -8.51 -12.40
CA GLU A 81 2.94 -8.48 -12.91
C GLU A 81 1.93 -8.38 -11.76
N ALA A 82 0.91 -7.55 -11.91
CA ALA A 82 -0.20 -7.47 -10.96
C ALA A 82 -1.21 -8.59 -11.23
N LEU A 83 -1.36 -9.51 -10.28
CA LEU A 83 -2.28 -10.65 -10.40
C LEU A 83 -3.69 -10.31 -9.91
N VAL A 84 -3.78 -9.59 -8.79
CA VAL A 84 -5.04 -9.31 -8.10
C VAL A 84 -5.01 -7.90 -7.54
N THR A 85 -6.11 -7.18 -7.71
CA THR A 85 -6.36 -5.87 -7.09
C THR A 85 -7.64 -5.93 -6.27
N MET A 86 -7.59 -5.44 -5.05
CA MET A 86 -8.71 -5.38 -4.10
C MET A 86 -8.87 -3.96 -3.57
N ASP A 87 -10.12 -3.56 -3.32
CA ASP A 87 -10.47 -2.27 -2.71
C ASP A 87 -10.91 -2.52 -1.27
N TRP A 88 -10.30 -1.78 -0.33
CA TRP A 88 -10.53 -1.93 1.11
C TRP A 88 -11.25 -0.74 1.74
N GLY A 89 -11.61 0.27 0.94
CA GLY A 89 -12.39 1.40 1.39
C GLY A 89 -11.77 2.75 1.04
N HIS A 90 -12.41 3.79 1.58
CA HIS A 90 -12.15 5.17 1.24
C HIS A 90 -11.90 6.00 2.50
N ILE A 91 -10.82 6.79 2.50
CA ILE A 91 -10.49 7.74 3.55
C ILE A 91 -10.30 9.11 2.89
N PRO A 92 -11.08 10.14 3.26
CA PRO A 92 -10.88 11.48 2.74
C PRO A 92 -9.47 11.99 3.04
N ASP A 93 -8.89 12.76 2.13
CA ASP A 93 -7.56 13.34 2.30
C ASP A 93 -7.52 14.24 3.55
N PRO A 94 -6.72 13.89 4.58
CA PRO A 94 -6.64 14.68 5.80
C PRO A 94 -5.96 16.05 5.58
N LEU A 95 -5.28 16.25 4.45
CA LEU A 95 -4.63 17.50 4.07
C LEU A 95 -5.49 18.37 3.15
N SER A 96 -6.59 17.83 2.63
CA SER A 96 -7.54 18.59 1.82
C SER A 96 -8.13 19.70 2.68
N GLU A 97 -7.94 20.95 2.25
CA GLU A 97 -8.59 22.08 2.87
C GLU A 97 -10.09 21.85 2.71
N LYS A 98 -10.76 21.37 3.78
CA LYS A 98 -12.21 21.49 3.89
C LYS A 98 -12.49 22.97 3.78
N ASN A 99 -12.87 23.42 2.59
CA ASN A 99 -13.60 24.64 2.39
C ASN A 99 -14.90 24.46 3.17
N GLY A 100 -14.85 24.80 4.46
CA GLY A 100 -16.03 24.97 5.28
C GLY A 100 -16.83 26.11 4.66
N GLU A 101 -17.94 25.75 4.02
CA GLU A 101 -19.07 26.66 3.81
C GLU A 101 -19.54 27.26 5.14
#